data_AF-A0A956X0C3-F1
#
_entry.id   AF-A0A956X0C3-F1
#
_cell.length_a   1.000
_cell.length_b   1.000
_cell.length_c   1.000
_cell.angle_alpha   90.00
_cell.angle_beta   90.00
_cell.angle_gamma   90.00
#
_symmetry.space_group_name_H-M   'P 1'
#
loop_
_entity.id
_entity.type
_entity.pdbx_description
1 polymer ?
#
loop_
_entity_poly.entity_id
_entity_poly.type
_entity_poly.pdbx_seq_one_letter_code
_entity_poly.pdbx_strand_id
1 'polypeptide(L)' 'MLRKLWNRWMVLARKIGKFQSRILLTFFYFVIVLPFGLAVRLLADPLHIRRHRSAETAWLPRETHDKELADAQRQS' A
#
# COMPACT_ATOMS: atom_id res chain seq x y z
N MET A 1 -19.14 -24.10 27.91
CA MET A 1 -18.77 -22.81 27.27
C MET A 1 -18.55 -22.93 25.75
N LEU A 2 -17.94 -24.03 25.24
CA LEU A 2 -17.66 -24.21 23.81
C LEU A 2 -18.90 -24.14 22.89
N ARG A 3 -20.06 -24.67 23.31
CA ARG A 3 -21.30 -24.63 22.51
C ARG A 3 -21.82 -23.20 22.23
N LYS A 4 -21.56 -22.23 23.12
CA LYS A 4 -21.94 -20.82 22.89
C LYS A 4 -21.05 -20.15 21.85
N LEU A 5 -19.74 -20.43 21.89
CA LEU A 5 -18.79 -19.96 20.88
C LEU A 5 -19.11 -20.55 19.51
N TRP A 6 -19.42 -21.85 19.46
CA TRP A 6 -19.81 -22.55 18.25
C TRP A 6 -21.08 -21.99 17.61
N ASN A 7 -22.13 -21.74 18.41
CA ASN A 7 -23.36 -21.14 17.90
C ASN A 7 -23.16 -19.72 17.39
N ARG A 8 -22.35 -18.90 18.06
CA ARG A 8 -22.00 -17.55 17.58
C ARG A 8 -21.21 -17.61 16.27
N TRP A 9 -20.26 -18.55 16.18
CA TRP A 9 -19.50 -18.81 14.95
C TRP A 9 -20.40 -19.23 13.80
N MET A 10 -21.36 -20.12 14.04
CA MET A 10 -22.27 -20.65 13.02
C MET A 10 -23.31 -19.62 12.55
N VAL A 11 -23.66 -18.63 13.39
CA VAL A 11 -24.47 -17.46 12.98
C VAL A 11 -23.66 -16.50 12.12
N LEU A 12 -22.37 -16.30 12.46
CA LEU A 12 -21.46 -15.50 11.67
C LEU A 12 -21.23 -16.13 10.29
N ALA A 13 -20.96 -17.44 10.24
CA ALA A 13 -20.76 -18.21 9.01
C ALA A 13 -21.98 -18.15 8.06
N ARG A 14 -23.20 -18.21 8.61
CA ARG A 14 -24.44 -18.10 7.81
C ARG A 14 -24.65 -16.71 7.22
N LYS A 15 -24.32 -15.63 7.96
CA LYS A 15 -24.33 -14.26 7.41
C LYS A 15 -23.24 -14.06 6.36
N ILE A 16 -22.10 -14.72 6.57
CA ILE A 16 -20.95 -14.70 5.68
C ILE A 16 -21.24 -15.40 4.35
N GLY A 17 -22.12 -16.40 4.27
CA GLY A 17 -22.43 -17.15 3.03
C GLY A 17 -22.78 -16.31 1.78
N LYS A 18 -23.49 -15.17 1.94
CA LYS A 18 -23.78 -14.25 0.80
C LYS A 18 -22.65 -13.25 0.51
N PHE A 19 -21.82 -12.96 1.51
CA PHE A 19 -20.66 -12.07 1.41
C PHE A 19 -19.35 -12.83 1.23
N GLN A 20 -19.37 -14.16 1.22
CA GLN A 20 -18.19 -15.01 1.35
C GLN A 20 -17.23 -14.74 0.21
N SER A 21 -17.73 -14.69 -1.02
CA SER A 21 -16.90 -14.46 -2.19
C SER A 21 -16.16 -13.13 -2.10
N ARG A 22 -16.85 -12.06 -1.68
CA ARG A 22 -16.23 -10.74 -1.52
C ARG A 22 -15.28 -10.70 -0.33
N ILE A 23 -15.65 -11.25 0.81
CA ILE A 23 -14.80 -11.28 2.02
C ILE A 23 -13.55 -12.12 1.76
N LEU A 24 -13.69 -13.30 1.16
CA LEU A 24 -12.58 -14.18 0.82
C LEU A 24 -11.64 -13.50 -0.18
N LEU A 25 -12.21 -12.86 -1.23
CA LEU A 25 -11.42 -12.13 -2.21
C LEU A 25 -10.71 -10.93 -1.57
N THR A 26 -11.41 -10.12 -0.77
CA THR A 26 -10.81 -9.00 -0.04
C THR A 26 -9.72 -9.48 0.91
N PHE A 27 -9.94 -10.57 1.64
CA PHE A 27 -8.94 -11.14 2.54
C PHE A 27 -7.73 -11.67 1.79
N PHE A 28 -7.94 -12.34 0.66
CA PHE A 28 -6.87 -12.80 -0.23
C PHE A 28 -6.02 -11.64 -0.76
N TYR A 29 -6.67 -10.61 -1.31
CA TYR A 29 -6.00 -9.39 -1.75
C TYR A 29 -5.29 -8.69 -0.59
N PHE A 30 -5.89 -8.65 0.59
CA PHE A 30 -5.26 -8.07 1.76
C PHE A 30 -4.00 -8.86 2.15
N VAL A 31 -4.06 -10.18 2.24
CA VAL A 31 -2.92 -11.03 2.63
C VAL A 31 -1.81 -11.04 1.58
N ILE A 32 -2.08 -10.75 0.30
CA ILE A 32 -1.04 -10.72 -0.74
C ILE A 32 -0.53 -9.30 -0.98
N VAL A 33 -1.43 -8.36 -1.26
CA VAL A 33 -1.10 -6.99 -1.65
C VAL A 33 -0.59 -6.17 -0.47
N LEU A 34 -1.16 -6.35 0.74
CA LEU A 34 -0.73 -5.59 1.92
C LEU A 34 0.72 -5.90 2.32
N PRO A 35 1.16 -7.16 2.51
CA PRO A 35 2.55 -7.40 2.87
C PRO A 35 3.50 -7.03 1.74
N PHE A 36 3.10 -7.15 0.47
CA PHE A 36 3.91 -6.64 -0.65
C PHE A 36 4.09 -5.13 -0.55
N GLY A 37 3.00 -4.37 -0.37
CA GLY A 37 3.06 -2.92 -0.20
C GLY A 37 3.83 -2.49 1.06
N LEU A 38 3.66 -3.21 2.16
CA LEU A 38 4.45 -3.01 3.38
C LEU A 38 5.92 -3.33 3.17
N ALA A 39 6.26 -4.42 2.47
CA ALA A 39 7.63 -4.78 2.16
C ALA A 39 8.30 -3.70 1.29
N VAL A 40 7.65 -3.25 0.21
CA VAL A 40 8.15 -2.16 -0.64
C VAL A 40 8.32 -0.87 0.16
N ARG A 41 7.32 -0.51 0.99
CA ARG A 41 7.38 0.67 1.87
C ARG A 41 8.52 0.57 2.89
N LEU A 42 8.77 -0.62 3.43
CA LEU A 42 9.79 -0.82 4.46
C LEU A 42 11.21 -0.91 3.87
N LEU A 43 11.38 -1.60 2.75
CA LEU A 43 12.69 -1.93 2.16
C LEU A 43 13.22 -0.87 1.20
N ALA A 44 12.36 -0.32 0.34
CA ALA A 44 12.79 0.62 -0.70
C ALA A 44 12.47 2.09 -0.37
N ASP A 45 11.53 2.35 0.55
CA ASP A 45 10.92 3.67 0.79
C ASP A 45 10.89 4.55 -0.47
N PRO A 46 10.29 4.08 -1.58
CA PRO A 46 10.41 4.74 -2.88
C PRO A 46 9.77 6.13 -2.90
N LEU A 47 8.86 6.39 -1.94
CA LEU A 47 8.22 7.69 -1.77
C LEU A 47 8.98 8.61 -0.79
N HIS A 48 10.13 8.21 -0.27
CA HIS A 48 10.89 8.96 0.75
C HIS A 48 9.98 9.48 1.89
N ILE A 49 8.97 8.68 2.27
CA ILE A 49 7.93 9.09 3.25
C ILE A 49 8.52 9.16 4.64
N ARG A 50 9.61 8.42 4.91
CA ARG A 50 10.43 8.65 6.09
C ARG A 50 11.19 9.96 5.89
N ARG A 51 10.47 11.06 6.09
CA ARG A 51 11.03 12.40 6.31
C ARG A 51 12.15 12.21 7.32
N HIS A 52 13.40 12.30 6.86
CA HIS A 52 14.53 12.33 7.76
C HIS A 52 14.23 13.48 8.73
N ARG A 53 14.19 13.20 10.03
CA ARG A 53 14.02 14.24 11.07
C ARG A 53 15.04 15.38 10.91
N SER A 54 16.10 15.14 10.15
CA SER A 54 17.19 16.05 9.86
C SER A 54 17.04 16.87 8.58
N ALA A 55 15.98 16.69 7.78
CA ALA A 55 15.77 17.45 6.55
C ALA A 55 14.75 18.58 6.76
N GLU A 56 15.22 19.83 6.71
CA GLU A 56 14.39 21.03 6.87
C GLU A 56 13.35 21.19 5.74
N THR A 57 13.58 20.56 4.58
CA THR A 57 12.67 20.61 3.42
C THR A 57 12.46 19.24 2.77
N ALA A 58 11.29 19.04 2.17
CA ALA A 58 10.90 17.81 1.47
C ALA A 58 11.19 17.86 -0.05
N TRP A 59 11.97 18.85 -0.50
CA TRP A 59 12.33 19.01 -1.90
C TRP A 59 13.36 17.95 -2.29
N LEU A 60 13.07 17.14 -3.33
CA LEU A 60 14.07 16.28 -3.93
C LEU A 60 14.93 17.10 -4.92
N PRO A 61 16.26 16.92 -4.93
CA PRO A 61 17.12 17.54 -5.92
C PRO A 61 16.75 17.02 -7.31
N ARG A 62 16.45 17.94 -8.23
CA ARG A 62 16.17 17.60 -9.62
C ARG A 62 17.49 17.38 -10.34
N GLU A 63 17.74 16.16 -10.81
CA GLU A 63 18.82 15.90 -11.77
C GLU A 63 18.35 16.36 -13.16
N THR A 64 18.48 17.65 -13.46
CA THR A 64 18.29 18.17 -14.81
C THR A 64 19.49 17.80 -15.68
N HIS A 65 19.23 17.03 -16.73
CA HIS A 65 20.14 16.86 -17.86
C HIS A 65 20.15 18.08 -18.81
N ASP A 66 19.18 18.99 -18.67
CA ASP A 66 19.03 20.22 -19.46
C ASP A 66 20.09 21.27 -19.05
N LYS A 67 21.36 20.98 -19.31
CA LYS A 67 22.47 21.90 -19.05
C LYS A 67 22.76 22.81 -20.25
N GLU A 68 22.29 22.45 -21.44
CA GLU A 68 22.53 23.19 -22.68
C GLU A 68 21.26 23.87 -23.22
N LEU A 69 21.45 25.08 -23.78
CA LEU A 69 20.39 25.86 -24.43
C LEU A 69 19.69 25.10 -25.57
N ALA A 70 20.37 24.13 -26.18
CA ALA A 70 19.83 23.27 -27.23
C ALA A 70 18.73 22.32 -26.73
N ASP A 71 18.77 21.89 -25.45
CA ASP A 71 17.76 21.00 -24.88
C ASP A 71 16.45 21.74 -24.60
N ALA A 72 16.52 23.04 -24.26
CA ALA A 72 15.35 23.88 -24.04
C ALA A 72 14.53 24.12 -25.32
N GLN A 73 15.17 24.11 -26.50
CA GLN A 73 14.50 24.29 -27.78
C GLN A 73 13.66 23.07 -28.22
N ARG A 74 13.86 21.90 -27.58
CA ARG A 74 13.10 20.68 -27.89
C ARG A 74 11.81 20.53 -27.08
N GLN A 75 11.56 21.42 -26.13
CA GLN A 75 10.39 21.39 -25.23
C GLN A 75 9.26 22.34 -25.67
N SER A 76 9.41 23.06 -26.79
CA SER A 76 8.40 23.99 -27.34
C SER A 76 7.56 23.39 -28.46
#